data_AF-A0A350X134-F1
#
_entry.id   AF-A0A350X134-F1
#
_cell.length_a   1.000
_cell.length_b   1.000
_cell.length_c   1.000
_cell.angle_alpha   90.00
_cell.angle_beta   90.00
_cell.angle_gamma   90.00
#
_symmetry.space_group_name_H-M   'P 1'
#
loop_
_entity.id
_entity.type
_entity.pdbx_description
1 polymer ?
#
loop_
_entity_poly.entity_id
_entity_poly.type
_entity_poly.pdbx_seq_one_letter_code
_entity_poly.pdbx_strand_id
1 'polypeptide(L)'
;MPFMDDLSKNVNALAQTTKKKSGEILELTKLNIELNTAKVDLSDLYERIGVIVYANRIKNIQESPEILELLKLIDVQLTKIKGIEKQMDAVKNVRTCEHCKRVISPDVKYCPYCNAPQSDNVNWVL
;
A
#
# COMPACT_ATOMS: atom_id res chain seq x y z
N MET A 1 29.35 -39.41 23.10
CA MET A 1 28.93 -38.79 21.82
C MET A 1 28.49 -37.36 22.10
N PRO A 2 29.30 -36.33 21.76
CA PRO A 2 29.04 -34.92 22.11
C PRO A 2 28.13 -34.18 21.09
N PHE A 3 27.47 -34.92 20.19
CA PHE A 3 26.76 -34.34 19.05
C PHE A 3 25.31 -33.93 19.34
N MET A 4 24.74 -34.28 20.50
CA MET A 4 23.34 -33.99 20.87
C MET A 4 23.15 -32.77 21.78
N ASP A 5 24.22 -32.25 22.40
CA ASP A 5 24.14 -31.10 23.30
C ASP A 5 24.15 -29.74 22.56
N ASP A 6 24.81 -29.65 21.41
CA ASP A 6 24.88 -28.40 20.62
C ASP A 6 23.63 -28.15 19.76
N LEU A 7 22.89 -29.21 19.42
CA LEU A 7 21.64 -29.08 18.69
C LEU A 7 20.53 -28.54 19.61
N SER A 8 20.51 -28.98 20.88
CA SER A 8 19.51 -28.56 21.88
C SER A 8 19.65 -27.09 22.29
N LYS A 9 20.86 -26.52 22.25
CA LYS A 9 21.09 -25.09 22.55
C LYS A 9 20.65 -24.16 21.41
N ASN A 10 20.65 -24.63 20.16
CA ASN A 10 20.26 -23.84 18.99
C ASN A 10 18.77 -23.92 18.64
N VAL A 11 18.02 -24.90 19.16
CA VAL A 11 16.57 -25.03 18.92
C VAL A 11 15.76 -23.90 19.57
N ASN A 12 16.19 -23.38 20.72
CA ASN A 12 15.47 -22.29 21.42
C ASN A 12 15.55 -20.95 20.66
N ALA A 13 16.62 -20.69 19.91
CA ALA A 13 16.76 -19.50 19.08
C ALA A 13 15.91 -19.58 17.79
N LEU A 14 15.74 -20.78 17.23
CA LEU A 14 14.95 -21.00 16.01
C LEU A 14 13.43 -21.00 16.27
N ALA A 15 12.97 -21.35 17.48
CA ALA A 15 11.55 -21.37 17.83
C ALA A 15 10.92 -19.95 17.87
N GLN A 16 11.69 -18.90 18.16
CA GLN A 16 11.18 -17.53 18.24
C GLN A 16 11.09 -16.83 16.88
N THR A 17 11.92 -17.20 15.89
CA THR A 17 11.95 -16.56 14.58
C THR A 17 10.83 -17.04 13.65
N THR A 18 10.30 -18.25 13.85
CA THR A 18 9.25 -18.83 12.99
C THR A 18 7.86 -18.24 13.26
N LYS A 19 7.55 -17.85 14.51
CA LYS A 19 6.22 -17.28 14.88
C LYS A 19 6.01 -15.86 14.36
N LYS A 20 7.07 -15.05 14.30
CA LYS A 20 6.99 -13.65 13.83
C LYS A 20 6.67 -13.58 12.33
N LYS A 21 7.38 -14.37 11.51
CA LYS A 21 7.12 -14.45 10.07
C LYS A 21 5.72 -14.95 9.72
N SER A 22 5.14 -15.88 10.49
CA SER A 22 3.77 -16.35 10.23
C SER A 22 2.69 -15.29 10.47
N GLY A 23 2.88 -14.40 11.46
CA GLY A 23 1.94 -13.31 11.73
C GLY A 23 1.95 -12.25 10.62
N GLU A 24 3.15 -11.84 10.19
CA GLU A 24 3.35 -10.87 9.10
C GLU A 24 2.73 -11.34 7.78
N ILE A 25 2.85 -12.63 7.44
CA ILE A 25 2.25 -13.19 6.22
C ILE A 25 0.72 -13.14 6.25
N LEU A 26 0.11 -13.47 7.39
CA LEU A 26 -1.35 -13.43 7.55
C LEU A 26 -1.87 -11.99 7.46
N GLU A 27 -1.17 -11.05 8.08
CA GLU A 27 -1.51 -9.62 8.03
C GLU A 27 -1.40 -9.06 6.60
N LEU A 28 -0.32 -9.36 5.89
CA LEU A 28 -0.17 -8.99 4.47
C LEU A 28 -1.24 -9.61 3.57
N THR A 29 -1.66 -10.84 3.87
CA THR A 29 -2.74 -11.50 3.11
C THR A 29 -4.07 -10.77 3.29
N LYS A 30 -4.40 -10.39 4.53
CA LYS A 30 -5.61 -9.60 4.83
C LYS A 30 -5.58 -8.25 4.13
N LEU A 31 -4.47 -7.52 4.26
CA LEU A 31 -4.28 -6.22 3.61
C LEU A 31 -4.36 -6.32 2.07
N ASN A 32 -3.82 -7.40 1.48
CA ASN A 32 -3.95 -7.65 0.04
C ASN A 32 -5.40 -7.86 -0.41
N ILE A 33 -6.18 -8.61 0.37
CA ILE A 33 -7.61 -8.82 0.08
C ILE A 33 -8.34 -7.48 0.15
N GLU A 34 -8.14 -6.71 1.22
CA GLU A 34 -8.75 -5.39 1.37
C GLU A 34 -8.36 -4.42 0.24
N LEU A 35 -7.08 -4.44 -0.18
CA LEU A 35 -6.58 -3.63 -1.29
C LEU A 35 -7.26 -4.01 -2.60
N ASN A 36 -7.38 -5.31 -2.88
CA ASN A 36 -8.01 -5.78 -4.11
C ASN A 36 -9.50 -5.45 -4.14
N THR A 37 -10.22 -5.67 -3.04
CA THR A 37 -11.62 -5.25 -2.93
C THR A 37 -11.74 -3.75 -3.16
N ALA A 38 -10.87 -2.94 -2.53
CA ALA A 38 -10.92 -1.50 -2.68
C ALA A 38 -10.66 -1.04 -4.14
N LYS A 39 -9.80 -1.74 -4.87
CA LYS A 39 -9.52 -1.49 -6.29
C LYS A 39 -10.69 -1.91 -7.19
N VAL A 40 -11.39 -3.00 -6.88
CA VAL A 40 -12.61 -3.41 -7.59
C VAL A 40 -13.69 -2.34 -7.40
N ASP A 41 -13.96 -1.93 -6.16
CA ASP A 41 -14.94 -0.86 -5.87
C ASP A 41 -14.60 0.44 -6.62
N LEU A 42 -13.30 0.78 -6.71
CA LEU A 42 -12.84 1.96 -7.45
C LEU A 42 -13.12 1.82 -8.96
N SER A 43 -12.91 0.63 -9.53
CA SER A 43 -13.23 0.34 -10.93
C SER A 43 -14.72 0.49 -11.20
N ASP A 44 -15.57 -0.02 -10.31
CA ASP A 44 -17.03 0.07 -10.43
C ASP A 44 -17.51 1.52 -10.38
N LEU A 45 -16.89 2.36 -9.54
CA LEU A 45 -17.18 3.80 -9.50
C LEU A 45 -16.82 4.49 -10.82
N TYR A 46 -15.67 4.17 -11.42
CA TYR A 46 -15.31 4.72 -12.74
C TYR A 46 -16.26 4.26 -13.84
N GLU A 47 -16.66 2.98 -13.84
CA GLU A 47 -17.60 2.45 -14.81
C GLU A 47 -18.96 3.14 -14.70
N ARG A 48 -19.47 3.32 -13.47
CA ARG A 48 -20.72 4.05 -13.22
C ARG A 48 -20.70 5.46 -13.79
N ILE A 49 -19.61 6.20 -13.60
CA ILE A 49 -19.46 7.53 -14.21
C ILE A 49 -19.54 7.42 -15.74
N GLY A 50 -18.83 6.47 -16.34
CA GLY A 50 -18.86 6.24 -17.79
C GLY A 50 -20.27 5.96 -18.32
N VAL A 51 -21.03 5.11 -17.62
CA VAL A 51 -22.43 4.79 -17.96
C VAL A 51 -23.31 6.04 -17.88
N ILE A 52 -23.22 6.82 -16.80
CA ILE A 52 -24.03 8.02 -16.59
C ILE A 52 -23.71 9.08 -17.64
N VAL A 53 -22.43 9.32 -17.92
CA VAL A 53 -21.98 10.29 -18.93
C VAL A 53 -22.48 9.91 -20.31
N TYR A 54 -22.36 8.63 -20.69
CA TYR A 54 -22.79 8.16 -22.00
C TYR A 54 -24.31 8.17 -22.15
N ALA A 55 -25.05 7.65 -21.16
CA ALA A 55 -26.51 7.53 -21.19
C ALA A 55 -27.19 8.91 -21.25
N ASN A 56 -26.73 9.86 -20.43
CA ASN A 56 -27.32 11.20 -20.33
C ASN A 56 -26.72 12.20 -21.32
N ARG A 57 -25.79 11.78 -22.19
CA ARG A 57 -25.07 12.63 -23.16
C ARG A 57 -24.49 13.89 -22.50
N ILE A 58 -23.96 13.73 -21.29
CA ILE A 58 -23.48 14.84 -20.47
C ILE A 58 -22.27 15.48 -21.16
N LYS A 59 -22.40 16.77 -21.47
CA LYS A 59 -21.31 17.57 -22.06
C LYS A 59 -20.50 18.30 -20.99
N ASN A 60 -21.13 18.61 -19.86
CA ASN A 60 -20.49 19.28 -18.74
C ASN A 60 -20.73 18.49 -17.45
N ILE A 61 -19.67 17.90 -16.92
CA ILE A 61 -19.72 17.08 -15.71
C ILE A 61 -20.13 17.90 -14.48
N GLN A 62 -19.80 19.21 -14.46
CA GLN A 62 -20.11 20.11 -13.34
C GLN A 62 -21.62 20.33 -13.15
N GLU A 63 -22.43 20.02 -14.16
CA GLU A 63 -23.89 20.18 -14.12
C GLU A 63 -24.60 18.92 -13.61
N SER A 64 -23.87 17.82 -13.40
CA SER A 64 -24.42 16.56 -12.89
C SER A 64 -24.04 16.36 -11.41
N PRO A 65 -24.98 16.59 -10.46
CA PRO A 65 -24.71 16.36 -9.04
C PRO A 65 -24.35 14.90 -8.75
N GLU A 66 -24.93 13.96 -9.48
CA GLU A 66 -24.67 12.52 -9.34
C GLU A 66 -23.21 12.17 -9.67
N ILE A 67 -22.64 12.74 -10.75
CA ILE A 67 -21.22 12.52 -11.07
C ILE A 67 -20.32 13.19 -10.02
N LEU A 68 -20.67 14.38 -9.54
CA LEU A 68 -19.89 15.05 -8.50
C LEU A 68 -19.85 14.24 -7.19
N GLU A 69 -20.92 13.56 -6.83
CA GLU A 69 -20.94 12.64 -5.69
C GLU A 69 -20.04 11.41 -5.94
N LEU A 70 -20.11 10.81 -7.13
CA LEU A 70 -19.25 9.68 -7.49
C LEU A 70 -17.76 10.05 -7.47
N LEU A 71 -17.40 11.26 -7.91
CA LEU A 71 -16.03 11.77 -7.84
C LEU A 71 -15.53 11.88 -6.39
N LYS A 72 -16.37 12.37 -5.47
CA LYS A 72 -16.01 12.41 -4.04
C LYS A 72 -15.80 11.00 -3.47
N LEU A 73 -16.62 10.03 -3.87
CA LEU A 73 -16.46 8.63 -3.47
C LEU A 73 -15.14 8.04 -4.00
N ILE A 74 -14.75 8.40 -5.22
CA ILE A 74 -13.44 8.02 -5.79
C ILE A 74 -12.29 8.58 -4.95
N ASP A 75 -12.34 9.85 -4.55
CA ASP A 75 -11.30 10.46 -3.72
C ASP A 75 -11.14 9.76 -2.36
N VAL A 76 -12.27 9.40 -1.73
CA VAL A 76 -12.29 8.62 -0.49
C VAL A 76 -11.67 7.24 -0.72
N GLN A 77 -12.03 6.56 -1.82
CA GLN A 77 -11.52 5.23 -2.13
C GLN A 77 -10.02 5.23 -2.45
N LEU A 78 -9.54 6.25 -3.18
CA LEU A 78 -8.11 6.46 -3.44
C LEU A 78 -7.32 6.71 -2.15
N THR A 79 -7.92 7.46 -1.21
CA THR A 79 -7.32 7.68 0.12
C THR A 79 -7.22 6.39 0.91
N LYS A 80 -8.27 5.55 0.87
CA LYS A 80 -8.27 4.22 1.49
C LYS A 80 -7.18 3.31 0.91
N ILE A 81 -7.06 3.24 -0.42
CA ILE A 81 -6.02 2.46 -1.12
C ILE A 81 -4.63 2.88 -0.66
N LYS A 82 -4.33 4.20 -0.66
CA LYS A 82 -3.04 4.72 -0.18
C LYS A 82 -2.78 4.35 1.27
N GLY A 83 -3.81 4.35 2.12
CA GLY A 83 -3.70 3.93 3.52
C GLY A 83 -3.31 2.47 3.67
N ILE A 84 -3.96 1.57 2.93
CA ILE A 84 -3.67 0.13 2.94
C ILE A 84 -2.26 -0.15 2.40
N GLU A 85 -1.85 0.51 1.32
CA GLU A 85 -0.49 0.39 0.77
C GLU A 85 0.58 0.83 1.79
N LYS A 86 0.33 1.92 2.52
CA LYS A 86 1.22 2.38 3.59
C LYS A 86 1.31 1.38 4.75
N GLN A 87 0.21 0.73 5.12
CA GLN A 87 0.21 -0.32 6.14
C GLN A 87 1.00 -1.54 5.67
N MET A 88 0.86 -1.95 4.41
CA MET A 88 1.64 -3.05 3.85
C MET A 88 3.14 -2.76 3.82
N ASP A 89 3.52 -1.53 3.47
CA ASP A 89 4.91 -1.05 3.50
C ASP A 89 5.48 -1.11 4.92
N ALA A 90 4.70 -0.68 5.93
CA ALA A 90 5.08 -0.77 7.33
C ALA A 90 5.28 -2.21 7.81
N VAL A 91 4.37 -3.14 7.45
CA VAL A 91 4.49 -4.56 7.81
C VAL A 91 5.72 -5.21 7.14
N LYS A 92 6.05 -4.80 5.91
CA LYS A 92 7.23 -5.27 5.19
C LYS A 92 8.53 -4.57 5.62
N ASN A 93 8.45 -3.55 6.47
CA ASN A 93 9.54 -2.65 6.82
C ASN A 93 10.26 -2.08 5.58
N VAL A 94 9.48 -1.69 4.57
CA VAL A 94 9.94 -1.04 3.34
C VAL A 94 9.15 0.25 3.12
N ARG A 95 9.61 1.11 2.22
CA ARG A 95 8.84 2.27 1.76
C ARG A 95 8.79 2.30 0.24
N THR A 96 7.75 2.88 -0.32
CA THR A 96 7.66 3.14 -1.75
C THR A 96 8.23 4.53 -2.08
N CYS A 97 9.11 4.62 -3.08
CA CYS A 97 9.65 5.89 -3.55
C CYS A 97 8.52 6.80 -4.07
N GLU A 98 8.46 8.04 -3.57
CA GLU A 98 7.41 8.99 -3.93
C GLU A 98 7.41 9.35 -5.43
N HIS A 99 8.61 9.36 -6.04
CA HIS A 99 8.81 9.73 -7.44
C HIS A 99 8.69 8.53 -8.40
N CYS A 100 9.52 7.50 -8.23
CA CYS A 100 9.60 6.38 -9.18
C CYS A 100 8.78 5.14 -8.80
N LYS A 101 8.10 5.15 -7.65
CA LYS A 101 7.24 4.06 -7.15
C LYS A 101 7.94 2.70 -6.93
N ARG A 102 9.28 2.64 -6.93
CA ARG A 102 10.03 1.43 -6.54
C ARG A 102 10.10 1.29 -5.02
N VAL A 103 10.17 0.06 -4.54
CA VAL A 103 10.39 -0.28 -3.14
C VAL A 103 11.84 0.05 -2.75
N ILE A 104 12.01 0.80 -1.68
CA ILE A 104 13.30 1.24 -1.12
C ILE A 104 13.30 1.01 0.40
N SER A 105 14.49 0.99 1.02
CA SER A 105 14.60 0.90 2.48
C SER A 105 13.99 2.14 3.16
N PRO A 106 13.32 2.02 4.32
CA PRO A 106 12.68 3.14 5.01
C PRO A 106 13.64 4.28 5.35
N ASP A 107 14.91 3.96 5.61
CA ASP A 107 15.91 4.90 6.15
C ASP A 107 16.63 5.75 5.08
N VAL A 108 16.33 5.55 3.79
CA VAL A 108 17.05 6.23 2.72
C VAL A 108 16.54 7.66 2.52
N LYS A 109 17.46 8.64 2.48
CA LYS A 109 17.14 10.04 2.18
C LYS A 109 16.92 10.31 0.70
N TYR A 110 17.55 9.51 -0.16
CA TYR A 110 17.45 9.58 -1.61
C TYR A 110 17.14 8.19 -2.17
N CYS A 111 16.31 8.14 -3.21
CA CYS A 111 16.03 6.87 -3.89
C CYS A 111 17.30 6.34 -4.58
N PRO A 112 17.75 5.10 -4.33
CA PRO A 112 18.91 4.52 -5.00
C PRO A 112 18.69 4.25 -6.51
N TYR A 113 17.44 4.35 -6.99
CA TYR A 113 17.09 4.06 -8.38
C TYR A 113 16.81 5.29 -9.24
N CYS A 114 16.28 6.37 -8.65
CA CYS A 114 15.96 7.59 -9.40
C CYS A 114 16.58 8.85 -8.80
N ASN A 115 17.37 8.72 -7.74
CA ASN A 115 18.06 9.81 -7.03
C ASN A 115 17.14 10.92 -6.50
N ALA A 116 15.81 10.75 -6.56
CA ALA A 116 14.87 11.73 -6.04
C ALA A 116 14.92 11.76 -4.51
N PRO A 117 14.89 12.94 -3.89
CA PRO A 117 14.80 13.08 -2.45
C PRO A 117 13.48 12.50 -1.92
N GLN A 118 13.52 11.99 -0.70
CA GLN A 118 12.38 11.37 -0.03
C GLN A 118 11.90 12.28 1.11
N SER A 119 10.62 12.64 1.13
CA SER A 119 10.10 13.79 1.90
C SER A 119 10.29 13.70 3.42
N ASP A 120 10.44 12.48 3.97
CA ASP A 120 10.61 12.26 5.41
C ASP A 120 12.00 12.69 5.96
N ASN A 121 12.96 13.03 5.10
CA ASN A 121 14.36 13.30 5.51
C ASN A 121 15.01 14.54 4.88
N VAL A 122 14.24 15.37 4.17
CA VAL A 122 14.75 16.63 3.62
C VAL A 122 14.44 17.76 4.60
N ASN A 123 15.43 18.16 5.39
CA ASN A 123 15.37 19.46 6.04
C ASN A 123 15.56 20.51 4.94
N TRP A 124 14.47 21.19 4.54
CA TRP A 124 14.48 22.23 3.51
C TRP A 124 15.05 23.58 4.02
N VAL A 125 15.68 23.60 5.19
CA VAL A 125 16.36 24.79 5.71
C VAL A 125 17.79 24.83 5.18
N LEU A 126 17.99 25.57 4.09
CA LEU A 126 19.20 26.34 3.84
C LEU A 126 18.93 27.80 4.23
#